data_AF-A0A9N8DRV0-F1
#
_entry.id   AF-A0A9N8DRV0-F1
#
_cell.length_a   1.000
_cell.length_b   1.000
_cell.length_c   1.000
_cell.angle_alpha   90.00
_cell.angle_beta   90.00
_cell.angle_gamma   90.00
#
_symmetry.space_group_name_H-M   'P 1'
#
loop_
_entity.id
_entity.type
_entity.pdbx_description
1 polymer ?
#
loop_
_entity_poly.entity_id
_entity_poly.type
_entity_poly.pdbx_seq_one_letter_code
_entity_poly.pdbx_strand_id
1 'polypeptide(L)'
;MTAIGSRNNVREARTLRTVYSSLIETRVIFVLLMACLVFISYFESNSEEVQLLRSTSWRSLIERVDVGALPKWGEEEEEIVERADAAPRGLRRSPLDIPEGEAVALPSIRTEVQVDRKHYGGHGDKQHLGGFTTYDKDGVSPWTWKYMVETLGVKSIMDVGCGKGVSSLWFVHHGLKTLCLEGSHDAVENTLLPHPEKHIVEHDFSRGPYWPADTYDAVWSVEFAEHVGRNFHHNYIQAFRKAALIFVTHSQWGGWHHVEVHDDDWWINKFESFGFRYSPSLTKQIRKVASEERDHCKDKNNEDDPACVGPDGKLYSATHIWLHMQVFINPMVASLPEHAHLFAEKGCFEKRENGKFVNRDCGQSSNGAATAESVLPESFLPLKLTPKQDKKWFRAIQEHIEEETTGSTSSDS
;
A
#
# COMPACT_ATOMS: atom_id res chain seq x y z
N MET A 1 11.28 41.94 -46.92
CA MET A 1 9.87 42.33 -47.05
C MET A 1 9.06 41.42 -46.14
N THR A 2 8.22 41.81 -45.19
CA THR A 2 7.83 43.08 -44.56
C THR A 2 7.10 42.66 -43.28
N ALA A 3 7.25 43.38 -42.17
CA ALA A 3 6.48 43.14 -40.94
C ALA A 3 5.03 43.63 -41.08
N ILE A 4 4.07 42.80 -40.68
CA ILE A 4 2.67 43.14 -40.35
C ILE A 4 2.26 42.07 -39.31
N GLY A 5 1.69 42.32 -38.14
CA GLY A 5 1.22 43.52 -37.48
C GLY A 5 0.51 43.07 -36.20
N SER A 6 1.10 43.38 -35.06
CA SER A 6 0.59 43.20 -33.69
C SER A 6 -0.63 44.10 -33.45
N ARG A 7 -1.85 43.56 -33.54
CA ARG A 7 -3.08 44.25 -33.07
C ARG A 7 -4.11 43.39 -32.34
N ASN A 8 -3.96 42.06 -32.27
CA ASN A 8 -4.95 41.21 -31.59
C ASN A 8 -4.68 40.99 -30.09
N ASN A 9 -3.44 41.13 -29.60
CA ASN A 9 -3.12 40.80 -28.20
C ASN A 9 -3.55 41.83 -27.15
N VAL A 10 -3.83 43.08 -27.54
CA VAL A 10 -4.19 44.13 -26.56
C VAL A 10 -5.67 44.07 -26.17
N ARG A 11 -6.53 43.47 -27.00
CA ARG A 11 -7.96 43.32 -26.70
C ARG A 11 -8.24 42.12 -25.79
N GLU A 12 -7.54 41.00 -25.97
CA GLU A 12 -7.67 39.82 -25.09
C GLU A 12 -7.13 40.06 -23.67
N ALA A 13 -6.03 40.80 -23.53
CA ALA A 13 -5.44 41.11 -22.22
C ALA A 13 -6.34 42.00 -21.34
N ARG A 14 -7.13 42.89 -21.94
CA ARG A 14 -8.11 43.71 -21.18
C ARG A 14 -9.30 42.87 -20.71
N THR A 15 -9.80 41.95 -21.54
CA THR A 15 -10.92 41.07 -21.17
C THR A 15 -10.54 40.08 -20.06
N LEU A 16 -9.32 39.54 -20.10
CA LEU A 16 -8.81 38.65 -19.05
C LEU A 16 -8.62 39.36 -17.71
N ARG A 17 -8.17 40.62 -17.69
CA ARG A 17 -8.07 41.41 -16.44
C ARG A 17 -9.43 41.65 -15.78
N THR A 18 -10.48 41.92 -16.57
CA THR A 18 -11.82 42.13 -16.02
C THR A 18 -12.41 40.84 -15.46
N VAL A 19 -12.17 39.69 -16.11
CA VAL A 19 -12.60 38.38 -15.64
C VAL A 19 -11.85 37.96 -14.36
N TYR A 20 -10.54 38.22 -14.28
CA TYR A 20 -9.75 37.93 -13.08
C TYR A 20 -10.14 38.79 -11.88
N SER A 21 -10.39 40.09 -12.08
CA SER A 21 -10.85 40.98 -11.01
C SER A 21 -12.21 40.55 -10.44
N SER A 22 -13.13 40.11 -11.31
CA SER A 22 -14.44 39.56 -10.91
C SER A 22 -14.32 38.25 -10.13
N LEU A 23 -13.43 37.34 -10.54
CA LEU A 23 -13.16 36.09 -9.83
C LEU A 23 -12.53 36.31 -8.45
N ILE A 24 -11.70 37.34 -8.29
CA ILE A 24 -11.07 37.69 -7.00
C ILE A 24 -12.11 38.28 -6.04
N GLU A 25 -12.94 39.22 -6.49
CA GLU A 25 -14.04 39.76 -5.67
C GLU A 25 -14.98 38.65 -5.18
N THR A 26 -15.29 37.68 -6.05
CA THR A 26 -16.17 36.56 -5.70
C THR A 26 -15.54 35.63 -4.64
N ARG A 27 -14.21 35.43 -4.70
CA ARG A 27 -13.47 34.63 -3.71
C ARG A 27 -13.34 35.33 -2.36
N VAL A 28 -13.13 36.65 -2.34
CA VAL A 28 -13.09 37.44 -1.10
C VAL A 28 -14.46 37.44 -0.42
N ILE A 29 -15.55 37.60 -1.18
CA ILE A 29 -16.91 37.49 -0.65
C ILE A 29 -17.18 36.09 -0.10
N PHE A 30 -16.70 35.04 -0.76
CA PHE A 30 -16.87 33.66 -0.29
C PHE A 30 -16.09 33.37 1.01
N VAL A 31 -14.86 33.89 1.14
CA VAL A 31 -14.05 33.76 2.36
C VAL A 31 -14.67 34.55 3.52
N LEU A 32 -15.19 35.75 3.26
CA LEU A 32 -15.89 36.54 4.28
C LEU A 32 -17.22 35.90 4.70
N LEU A 33 -17.96 35.30 3.78
CA LEU A 33 -19.18 34.52 4.09
C LEU A 33 -18.86 33.29 4.92
N MET A 34 -17.78 32.57 4.59
CA MET A 34 -17.34 31.40 5.37
C MET A 34 -16.84 31.81 6.76
N ALA A 35 -16.10 32.91 6.88
CA ALA A 35 -15.68 33.46 8.17
C ALA A 35 -16.89 33.88 9.03
N CYS A 36 -17.91 34.51 8.43
CA CYS A 36 -19.16 34.83 9.11
C CYS A 36 -19.93 33.57 9.55
N LEU A 37 -20.00 32.53 8.72
CA LEU A 37 -20.67 31.28 9.07
C LEU A 37 -19.97 30.52 10.20
N VAL A 38 -18.63 30.53 10.20
CA VAL A 38 -17.82 29.99 11.31
C VAL A 38 -18.01 30.81 12.59
N PHE A 39 -18.12 32.15 12.47
CA PHE A 39 -18.42 33.02 13.61
C PHE A 39 -19.82 32.77 14.19
N ILE A 40 -20.82 32.53 13.32
CA ILE A 40 -22.20 32.21 13.72
C ILE A 40 -22.25 30.84 14.40
N SER A 41 -21.56 29.81 13.86
CA SER A 41 -21.56 28.48 14.47
C SER A 41 -20.79 28.43 15.79
N TYR A 42 -19.77 29.29 15.96
CA TYR A 42 -18.97 29.35 17.19
C TYR A 42 -19.74 29.98 18.37
N PHE A 43 -20.72 30.84 18.10
CA PHE A 43 -21.50 31.55 19.13
C PHE A 43 -22.85 30.89 19.48
N GLU A 44 -23.20 29.75 18.87
CA GLU A 44 -24.35 28.94 19.29
C GLU A 44 -24.06 28.07 20.54
N SER A 45 -22.81 28.02 21.01
CA SER A 45 -22.46 27.42 22.30
C SER A 45 -21.95 28.47 23.29
N ASN A 46 -22.76 28.77 24.31
CA ASN A 46 -22.47 29.41 25.60
C ASN A 46 -22.97 30.85 25.86
N SER A 47 -23.86 30.91 26.87
CA SER A 47 -24.03 31.92 27.92
C SER A 47 -24.55 33.34 27.60
N GLU A 48 -25.12 33.95 28.64
CA GLU A 48 -26.01 35.14 28.68
C GLU A 48 -25.49 36.46 28.06
N GLU A 49 -24.28 36.52 27.50
CA GLU A 49 -23.75 37.76 26.89
C GLU A 49 -24.37 38.11 25.52
N VAL A 50 -25.12 37.19 24.90
CA VAL A 50 -25.76 37.40 23.58
C VAL A 50 -26.94 38.38 23.63
N GLN A 51 -27.48 38.73 24.81
CA GLN A 51 -28.60 39.68 24.88
C GLN A 51 -28.19 41.15 24.67
N LEU A 52 -26.93 41.52 24.90
CA LEU A 52 -26.50 42.92 24.73
C LEU A 52 -26.33 43.31 23.24
N LEU A 53 -25.87 42.36 22.41
CA LEU A 53 -25.66 42.55 20.97
C LEU A 53 -26.97 42.60 20.14
N ARG A 54 -28.10 42.18 20.71
CA ARG A 54 -29.42 42.26 20.04
C ARG A 54 -30.05 43.67 20.10
N SER A 55 -29.46 44.59 20.85
CA SER A 55 -30.03 45.93 21.09
C SER A 55 -29.44 47.05 20.22
N THR A 56 -28.33 46.79 19.52
CA THR A 56 -27.68 47.79 18.66
C THR A 56 -27.95 47.49 17.19
N SER A 57 -28.61 48.41 16.51
CA SER A 57 -28.83 48.37 15.06
C SER A 57 -27.50 48.21 14.31
N TRP A 58 -27.41 47.17 13.47
CA TRP A 58 -26.27 46.85 12.59
C TRP A 58 -25.79 48.05 11.75
N ARG A 59 -26.66 49.03 11.49
CA ARG A 59 -26.30 50.26 10.76
C ARG A 59 -25.24 51.10 11.49
N SER A 60 -25.23 51.10 12.83
CA SER A 60 -24.26 51.89 13.61
C SER A 60 -22.85 51.28 13.66
N LEU A 61 -22.72 49.97 13.38
CA LEU A 61 -21.42 49.27 13.37
C LEU A 61 -20.68 49.51 12.05
N ILE A 62 -21.41 49.59 10.94
CA ILE A 62 -20.87 49.80 9.59
C ILE A 62 -20.39 51.25 9.40
N GLU A 63 -21.07 52.24 10.00
CA GLU A 63 -20.65 53.66 9.94
C GLU A 63 -19.36 53.97 10.73
N ARG A 64 -18.84 53.04 11.54
CA ARG A 64 -17.57 53.21 12.29
C ARG A 64 -16.35 52.58 11.62
N VAL A 65 -16.53 51.90 10.48
CA VAL A 65 -15.41 51.33 9.73
C VAL A 65 -14.90 52.39 8.75
N ASP A 66 -13.83 53.09 9.14
CA ASP A 66 -13.12 54.00 8.23
C ASP A 66 -12.34 53.17 7.19
N VAL A 67 -12.96 52.98 6.03
CA VAL A 67 -12.39 52.29 4.86
C VAL A 67 -11.12 52.95 4.32
N GLY A 68 -10.79 54.18 4.74
CA GLY A 68 -9.56 54.87 4.39
C GLY A 68 -8.30 54.42 5.15
N ALA A 69 -8.46 53.64 6.23
CA ALA A 69 -7.36 53.17 7.08
C ALA A 69 -6.84 51.75 6.75
N LEU A 70 -7.37 51.11 5.71
CA LEU A 70 -6.87 49.81 5.26
C LEU A 70 -5.57 49.99 4.47
N PRO A 71 -4.53 49.16 4.70
CA PRO A 71 -3.27 49.26 3.96
C PRO A 71 -3.56 49.13 2.47
N LYS A 72 -3.00 50.03 1.66
CA LYS A 72 -3.04 49.90 0.21
C LYS A 72 -2.14 48.71 -0.17
N TRP A 73 -2.74 47.55 -0.36
CA TRP A 73 -2.09 46.38 -0.93
C TRP A 73 -1.91 46.62 -2.43
N GLY A 74 -0.72 47.07 -2.80
CA GLY A 74 -0.38 47.34 -4.19
C GLY A 74 0.99 48.00 -4.26
N GLU A 75 2.04 47.16 -4.16
CA GLU A 75 3.41 47.39 -4.67
C GLU A 75 4.36 46.24 -4.25
N GLU A 76 4.00 45.38 -3.29
CA GLU A 76 4.81 44.21 -2.88
C GLU A 76 4.57 42.91 -3.69
N GLU A 77 3.59 42.88 -4.62
CA GLU A 77 3.33 41.66 -5.40
C GLU A 77 4.38 41.36 -6.48
N GLU A 78 5.10 42.37 -7.00
CA GLU A 78 6.10 42.12 -8.05
C GLU A 78 7.40 41.52 -7.49
N GLU A 79 7.78 41.81 -6.25
CA GLU A 79 9.01 41.27 -5.63
C GLU A 79 8.82 39.85 -5.05
N ILE A 80 7.60 39.50 -4.62
CA ILE A 80 7.28 38.16 -4.11
C ILE A 80 7.15 37.14 -5.26
N VAL A 81 6.69 37.56 -6.44
CA VAL A 81 6.61 36.71 -7.63
C VAL A 81 7.99 36.42 -8.21
N GLU A 82 8.92 37.39 -8.25
CA GLU A 82 10.29 37.14 -8.72
C GLU A 82 11.12 36.25 -7.78
N ARG A 83 10.90 36.32 -6.45
CA ARG A 83 11.57 35.41 -5.50
C ARG A 83 11.03 33.99 -5.51
N ALA A 84 9.80 33.75 -5.94
CA ALA A 84 9.23 32.41 -6.09
C ALA A 84 9.84 31.64 -7.29
N ASP A 85 10.30 32.35 -8.31
CA ASP A 85 10.91 31.78 -9.53
C ASP A 85 12.44 31.53 -9.40
N ALA A 86 13.06 31.92 -8.29
CA ALA A 86 14.48 31.73 -8.03
C ALA A 86 14.83 30.43 -7.27
N ALA A 87 13.84 29.63 -6.87
CA ALA A 87 14.10 28.28 -6.38
C ALA A 87 14.47 27.39 -7.58
N PRO A 88 15.53 26.55 -7.48
CA PRO A 88 15.86 25.64 -8.57
C PRO A 88 14.60 24.82 -8.91
N ARG A 89 14.23 24.82 -10.20
CA ARG A 89 13.16 23.99 -10.78
C ARG A 89 13.53 22.51 -10.70
N GLY A 90 13.79 21.98 -9.50
CA GLY A 90 13.48 20.59 -9.23
C GLY A 90 11.98 20.48 -9.44
N LEU A 91 11.55 19.64 -10.39
CA LEU A 91 10.13 19.32 -10.55
C LEU A 91 9.54 19.13 -9.16
N ARG A 92 8.54 19.93 -8.78
CA ARG A 92 7.74 19.64 -7.58
C ARG A 92 7.08 18.29 -7.85
N ARG A 93 7.72 17.22 -7.37
CA ARG A 93 7.22 15.85 -7.50
C ARG A 93 5.91 15.76 -6.74
N SER A 94 4.95 15.07 -7.34
CA SER A 94 3.73 14.75 -6.63
C SER A 94 4.11 13.88 -5.42
N PRO A 95 3.50 14.10 -4.25
CA PRO A 95 3.60 13.15 -3.13
C PRO A 95 3.11 11.73 -3.48
N LEU A 96 2.47 11.58 -4.64
CA LEU A 96 1.98 10.32 -5.20
C LEU A 96 2.96 9.63 -6.16
N ASP A 97 4.05 10.29 -6.54
CA ASP A 97 5.03 9.75 -7.50
C ASP A 97 5.73 8.50 -6.94
N ILE A 98 6.21 7.64 -7.85
CA ILE A 98 7.06 6.49 -7.49
C ILE A 98 8.39 7.04 -6.97
N PRO A 99 8.82 6.68 -5.75
CA PRO A 99 10.07 7.19 -5.22
C PRO A 99 11.27 6.62 -6.00
N GLU A 100 12.22 7.49 -6.30
CA GLU A 100 13.41 7.18 -7.09
C GLU A 100 14.56 6.64 -6.24
N GLY A 101 15.42 5.85 -6.87
CA GLY A 101 16.58 5.25 -6.22
C GLY A 101 16.19 4.34 -5.06
N GLU A 102 17.18 4.05 -4.22
CA GLU A 102 17.02 3.26 -3.01
C GLU A 102 17.13 4.16 -1.79
N ALA A 103 16.20 4.01 -0.85
CA ALA A 103 16.27 4.70 0.43
C ALA A 103 17.31 4.05 1.34
N VAL A 104 17.90 4.84 2.24
CA VAL A 104 18.80 4.32 3.26
C VAL A 104 18.02 3.47 4.26
N ALA A 105 18.39 2.21 4.42
CA ALA A 105 17.84 1.35 5.46
C ALA A 105 18.19 1.89 6.86
N LEU A 106 17.23 1.82 7.78
CA LEU A 106 17.36 2.29 9.15
C LEU A 106 17.06 1.10 10.07
N PRO A 107 18.06 0.25 10.36
CA PRO A 107 17.89 -0.92 11.21
C PRO A 107 17.30 -0.56 12.57
N SER A 108 16.70 -1.50 13.28
CA SER A 108 16.16 -1.20 14.59
C SER A 108 17.26 -0.83 15.60
N ILE A 109 16.90 0.00 16.57
CA ILE A 109 17.82 0.37 17.66
C ILE A 109 17.68 -0.68 18.75
N ARG A 110 18.76 -1.43 19.01
CA ARG A 110 18.85 -2.41 20.10
C ARG A 110 18.53 -1.78 21.45
N THR A 111 17.92 -2.55 22.33
CA THR A 111 17.64 -2.16 23.70
C THR A 111 18.10 -3.23 24.68
N GLU A 112 18.65 -2.80 25.81
CA GLU A 112 18.95 -3.68 26.95
C GLU A 112 17.72 -3.87 27.85
N VAL A 113 16.69 -3.03 27.68
CA VAL A 113 15.44 -3.15 28.44
C VAL A 113 14.71 -4.41 28.00
N GLN A 114 14.54 -5.35 28.93
CA GLN A 114 13.73 -6.54 28.72
C GLN A 114 12.26 -6.15 28.56
N VAL A 115 11.66 -6.65 27.48
CA VAL A 115 10.24 -6.49 27.18
C VAL A 115 9.58 -7.86 27.40
N ASP A 116 8.51 -7.92 28.20
CA ASP A 116 7.72 -9.15 28.35
C ASP A 116 6.89 -9.37 27.09
N ARG A 117 7.32 -10.33 26.26
CA ARG A 117 6.74 -10.66 24.94
C ARG A 117 5.90 -11.93 24.96
N LYS A 118 5.69 -12.55 26.12
CA LYS A 118 5.05 -13.87 26.26
C LYS A 118 5.72 -14.92 25.35
N HIS A 119 5.09 -15.26 24.23
CA HIS A 119 5.54 -16.27 23.27
C HIS A 119 6.00 -15.66 21.93
N TYR A 120 5.99 -14.33 21.80
CA TYR A 120 6.41 -13.64 20.59
C TYR A 120 7.91 -13.36 20.59
N GLY A 121 8.52 -13.39 19.41
CA GLY A 121 9.90 -12.96 19.20
C GLY A 121 10.07 -11.43 19.28
N GLY A 122 11.33 -10.99 19.18
CA GLY A 122 11.76 -9.59 19.33
C GLY A 122 12.81 -9.39 20.43
N HIS A 123 13.64 -10.40 20.70
CA HIS A 123 14.70 -10.33 21.71
C HIS A 123 15.70 -9.22 21.37
N GLY A 124 15.97 -8.34 22.34
CA GLY A 124 16.87 -7.18 22.13
C GLY A 124 16.25 -6.03 21.31
N ASP A 125 15.00 -6.16 20.88
CA ASP A 125 14.28 -5.10 20.15
C ASP A 125 13.40 -4.27 21.08
N LYS A 126 13.15 -3.02 20.67
CA LYS A 126 12.19 -2.13 21.34
C LYS A 126 10.78 -2.71 21.27
N GLN A 127 9.93 -2.28 22.22
CA GLN A 127 8.58 -2.82 22.40
C GLN A 127 7.69 -2.76 21.13
N HIS A 128 7.93 -1.78 20.26
CA HIS A 128 7.15 -1.60 19.03
C HIS A 128 7.48 -2.58 17.89
N LEU A 129 8.55 -3.36 18.04
CA LEU A 129 9.00 -4.38 17.08
C LEU A 129 8.78 -5.78 17.64
N GLY A 130 9.00 -6.80 16.82
CA GLY A 130 8.76 -8.20 17.17
C GLY A 130 7.30 -8.57 16.91
N GLY A 131 6.74 -9.48 17.71
CA GLY A 131 5.34 -9.92 17.52
C GLY A 131 5.17 -11.09 16.53
N PHE A 132 6.27 -11.56 15.92
CA PHE A 132 6.28 -12.77 15.11
C PHE A 132 6.33 -14.02 15.98
N THR A 133 5.86 -15.14 15.42
CA THR A 133 6.04 -16.49 15.98
C THR A 133 6.94 -17.31 15.05
N THR A 134 7.30 -18.52 15.46
CA THR A 134 8.07 -19.47 14.63
C THR A 134 7.37 -19.74 13.29
N TYR A 135 6.06 -19.97 13.35
CA TYR A 135 5.23 -20.29 12.22
C TYR A 135 3.79 -19.90 12.54
N ASP A 136 3.30 -18.86 11.84
CA ASP A 136 1.90 -18.44 11.92
C ASP A 136 1.11 -19.01 10.73
N LYS A 137 0.44 -20.14 10.96
CA LYS A 137 -0.41 -20.81 9.97
C LYS A 137 -1.59 -19.96 9.50
N ASP A 138 -1.97 -18.92 10.24
CA ASP A 138 -3.12 -18.08 9.91
C ASP A 138 -2.75 -17.04 8.84
N GLY A 139 -1.46 -16.74 8.67
CA GLY A 139 -0.91 -15.89 7.60
C GLY A 139 -0.41 -16.65 6.38
N VAL A 140 -0.53 -17.98 6.35
CA VAL A 140 0.03 -18.86 5.30
C VAL A 140 -1.08 -19.42 4.41
N SER A 141 -0.93 -19.26 3.09
CA SER A 141 -1.82 -19.83 2.08
C SER A 141 -1.10 -20.14 0.76
N PRO A 142 -0.57 -21.36 0.59
CA PRO A 142 0.00 -21.82 -0.68
C PRO A 142 -0.95 -21.64 -1.87
N TRP A 143 -2.25 -21.88 -1.71
CA TRP A 143 -3.23 -21.68 -2.80
C TRP A 143 -3.31 -20.20 -3.22
N THR A 144 -3.30 -19.28 -2.27
CA THR A 144 -3.28 -17.84 -2.57
C THR A 144 -2.00 -17.44 -3.29
N TRP A 145 -0.84 -17.91 -2.84
CA TRP A 145 0.44 -17.61 -3.47
C TRP A 145 0.53 -18.17 -4.89
N LYS A 146 0.04 -19.41 -5.11
CA LYS A 146 -0.09 -20.00 -6.44
C LYS A 146 -1.01 -19.17 -7.33
N TYR A 147 -2.16 -18.73 -6.82
CA TYR A 147 -3.06 -17.86 -7.56
C TYR A 147 -2.39 -16.53 -7.97
N MET A 148 -1.64 -15.89 -7.07
CA MET A 148 -0.87 -14.68 -7.38
C MET A 148 0.13 -14.90 -8.53
N VAL A 149 0.85 -16.02 -8.51
CA VAL A 149 1.85 -16.31 -9.55
C VAL A 149 1.20 -16.76 -10.85
N GLU A 150 0.34 -17.76 -10.81
CA GLU A 150 -0.19 -18.46 -11.99
C GLU A 150 -1.34 -17.71 -12.66
N THR A 151 -2.14 -16.96 -11.89
CA THR A 151 -3.30 -16.23 -12.43
C THR A 151 -2.98 -14.76 -12.64
N LEU A 152 -2.40 -14.10 -11.64
CA LEU A 152 -2.09 -12.67 -11.73
C LEU A 152 -0.75 -12.39 -12.43
N GLY A 153 0.09 -13.41 -12.61
CA GLY A 153 1.39 -13.27 -13.28
C GLY A 153 2.47 -12.64 -12.41
N VAL A 154 2.35 -12.67 -11.07
CA VAL A 154 3.35 -12.08 -10.16
C VAL A 154 4.68 -12.83 -10.27
N LYS A 155 5.76 -12.09 -10.53
CA LYS A 155 7.15 -12.61 -10.68
C LYS A 155 8.12 -11.95 -9.72
N SER A 156 7.76 -10.81 -9.15
CA SER A 156 8.53 -10.07 -8.16
C SER A 156 7.65 -9.65 -7.00
N ILE A 157 8.10 -9.92 -5.76
CA ILE A 157 7.34 -9.60 -4.56
C ILE A 157 8.18 -8.93 -3.48
N MET A 158 7.57 -7.98 -2.81
CA MET A 158 8.10 -7.37 -1.60
C MET A 158 7.22 -7.74 -0.41
N ASP A 159 7.77 -8.47 0.54
CA ASP A 159 7.10 -8.95 1.76
C ASP A 159 7.40 -7.97 2.90
N VAL A 160 6.42 -7.17 3.33
CA VAL A 160 6.59 -6.09 4.31
C VAL A 160 6.03 -6.50 5.66
N GLY A 161 6.88 -6.54 6.68
CA GLY A 161 6.59 -7.21 7.95
C GLY A 161 6.75 -8.72 7.84
N CYS A 162 7.79 -9.17 7.13
CA CYS A 162 7.96 -10.57 6.76
C CYS A 162 8.31 -11.51 7.95
N GLY A 163 8.64 -10.96 9.12
CA GLY A 163 9.08 -11.72 10.28
C GLY A 163 10.31 -12.55 9.96
N LYS A 164 10.29 -13.84 10.30
CA LYS A 164 11.36 -14.77 9.93
C LYS A 164 11.40 -15.13 8.44
N GLY A 165 10.44 -14.65 7.64
CA GLY A 165 10.42 -14.87 6.19
C GLY A 165 9.75 -16.18 5.76
N VAL A 166 8.72 -16.66 6.48
CA VAL A 166 7.96 -17.88 6.11
C VAL A 166 7.37 -17.77 4.70
N SER A 167 6.64 -16.68 4.43
CA SER A 167 6.04 -16.41 3.10
C SER A 167 7.14 -16.09 2.07
N SER A 168 8.07 -15.20 2.42
CA SER A 168 9.25 -14.87 1.61
C SER A 168 10.03 -16.10 1.13
N LEU A 169 10.24 -17.11 1.99
CA LEU A 169 10.95 -18.33 1.63
C LEU A 169 10.21 -19.11 0.53
N TRP A 170 8.87 -19.14 0.60
CA TRP A 170 8.06 -19.77 -0.44
C TRP A 170 8.32 -19.06 -1.77
N PHE A 171 8.23 -17.74 -1.82
CA PHE A 171 8.46 -16.96 -3.04
C PHE A 171 9.88 -17.15 -3.61
N VAL A 172 10.91 -17.15 -2.76
CA VAL A 172 12.30 -17.44 -3.15
C VAL A 172 12.42 -18.83 -3.77
N HIS A 173 11.85 -19.87 -3.14
CA HIS A 173 11.90 -21.24 -3.67
C HIS A 173 11.09 -21.42 -4.96
N HIS A 174 10.07 -20.59 -5.18
CA HIS A 174 9.26 -20.59 -6.39
C HIS A 174 9.83 -19.71 -7.52
N GLY A 175 11.02 -19.13 -7.30
CA GLY A 175 11.79 -18.43 -8.33
C GLY A 175 11.42 -16.96 -8.51
N LEU A 176 10.66 -16.38 -7.59
CA LEU A 176 10.32 -14.97 -7.62
C LEU A 176 11.48 -14.11 -7.14
N LYS A 177 11.64 -12.93 -7.75
CA LYS A 177 12.47 -11.87 -7.18
C LYS A 177 11.82 -11.39 -5.88
N THR A 178 12.42 -11.69 -4.74
CA THR A 178 11.81 -11.51 -3.42
C THR A 178 12.66 -10.59 -2.55
N LEU A 179 12.02 -9.61 -1.91
CA LEU A 179 12.59 -8.73 -0.89
C LEU A 179 11.71 -8.75 0.36
N CYS A 180 12.29 -9.09 1.50
CA CYS A 180 11.70 -9.14 2.83
C CYS A 180 12.13 -7.88 3.59
N LEU A 181 11.16 -7.07 4.02
CA LEU A 181 11.39 -5.89 4.87
C LEU A 181 10.93 -6.20 6.28
N GLU A 182 11.86 -6.21 7.23
CA GLU A 182 11.58 -6.56 8.62
C GLU A 182 12.21 -5.55 9.57
N GLY A 183 11.47 -5.12 10.59
CA GLY A 183 11.96 -4.17 11.58
C GLY A 183 12.68 -4.84 12.75
N SER A 184 12.24 -6.03 13.14
CA SER A 184 12.83 -6.80 14.24
C SER A 184 14.16 -7.40 13.84
N HIS A 185 15.20 -7.12 14.62
CA HIS A 185 16.50 -7.73 14.39
C HIS A 185 16.56 -9.18 14.83
N ASP A 186 15.79 -9.54 15.87
CA ASP A 186 15.64 -10.93 16.26
C ASP A 186 15.10 -11.78 15.10
N ALA A 187 14.11 -11.26 14.36
CA ALA A 187 13.61 -11.92 13.17
C ALA A 187 14.65 -11.99 12.03
N VAL A 188 15.44 -10.93 11.84
CA VAL A 188 16.47 -10.86 10.80
C VAL A 188 17.62 -11.83 11.06
N GLU A 189 18.13 -11.89 12.30
CA GLU A 189 19.19 -12.81 12.70
C GLU A 189 18.71 -14.27 12.64
N ASN A 190 17.44 -14.53 12.93
CA ASN A 190 16.83 -15.86 12.90
C ASN A 190 15.99 -16.10 11.63
N THR A 191 16.33 -15.44 10.52
CA THR A 191 15.58 -15.56 9.27
C THR A 191 15.73 -16.95 8.64
N LEU A 192 14.66 -17.41 7.99
CA LEU A 192 14.60 -18.65 7.23
C LEU A 192 15.16 -18.49 5.80
N LEU A 193 15.45 -17.25 5.40
CA LEU A 193 15.83 -16.95 4.03
C LEU A 193 17.28 -17.39 3.74
N PRO A 194 17.51 -18.16 2.67
CA PRO A 194 18.88 -18.46 2.25
C PRO A 194 19.52 -17.19 1.72
N HIS A 195 20.82 -16.99 1.96
CA HIS A 195 21.52 -15.76 1.56
C HIS A 195 20.79 -14.49 2.00
N PRO A 196 20.59 -14.27 3.33
CA PRO A 196 19.85 -13.13 3.85
C PRO A 196 20.27 -11.80 3.24
N GLU A 197 21.57 -11.61 2.97
CA GLU A 197 22.13 -10.38 2.39
C GLU A 197 21.54 -9.98 1.02
N LYS A 198 20.84 -10.89 0.34
CA LYS A 198 20.18 -10.66 -0.95
C LYS A 198 18.67 -10.48 -0.84
N HIS A 199 18.09 -10.88 0.28
CA HIS A 199 16.64 -11.08 0.39
C HIS A 199 16.02 -10.34 1.56
N ILE A 200 16.77 -9.94 2.58
CA ILE A 200 16.24 -9.22 3.73
C ILE A 200 16.89 -7.85 3.89
N VAL A 201 16.08 -6.86 4.23
CA VAL A 201 16.53 -5.54 4.68
C VAL A 201 15.91 -5.27 6.03
N GLU A 202 16.78 -5.06 7.02
CA GLU A 202 16.37 -4.62 8.34
C GLU A 202 15.99 -3.13 8.30
N HIS A 203 14.72 -2.82 8.53
CA HIS A 203 14.24 -1.45 8.54
C HIS A 203 13.09 -1.24 9.55
N ASP A 204 13.33 -0.36 10.52
CA ASP A 204 12.33 0.09 11.49
C ASP A 204 11.59 1.33 10.94
N PHE A 205 10.35 1.14 10.48
CA PHE A 205 9.52 2.21 9.93
C PHE A 205 9.14 3.31 10.93
N SER A 206 9.44 3.18 12.23
CA SER A 206 9.33 4.31 13.17
C SER A 206 10.48 5.32 13.00
N ARG A 207 11.58 4.92 12.34
CA ARG A 207 12.80 5.74 12.18
C ARG A 207 12.81 6.58 10.90
N GLY A 208 12.05 6.20 9.89
CA GLY A 208 11.98 6.91 8.61
C GLY A 208 11.38 6.05 7.51
N PRO A 209 11.25 6.58 6.29
CA PRO A 209 10.73 5.83 5.16
C PRO A 209 11.79 4.90 4.56
N TYR A 210 11.34 3.85 3.87
CA TYR A 210 12.20 3.00 3.05
C TYR A 210 11.50 2.54 1.78
N TRP A 211 12.29 2.38 0.71
CA TRP A 211 11.91 1.78 -0.56
C TRP A 211 13.15 1.26 -1.30
N PRO A 212 13.05 0.13 -2.03
CA PRO A 212 14.12 -0.35 -2.89
C PRO A 212 14.27 0.47 -4.18
N ALA A 213 15.41 0.30 -4.87
CA ALA A 213 15.65 0.88 -6.20
C ALA A 213 14.61 0.44 -7.23
N ASP A 214 14.33 -0.85 -7.28
CA ASP A 214 13.45 -1.45 -8.28
C ASP A 214 11.97 -1.40 -7.86
N THR A 215 11.08 -1.47 -8.85
CA THR A 215 9.66 -1.75 -8.61
C THR A 215 9.39 -3.25 -8.62
N TYR A 216 8.23 -3.62 -8.07
CA TYR A 216 7.79 -5.00 -7.84
C TYR A 216 6.37 -5.21 -8.36
N ASP A 217 6.05 -6.43 -8.75
CA ASP A 217 4.71 -6.78 -9.20
C ASP A 217 3.71 -6.72 -8.05
N ALA A 218 4.13 -7.13 -6.85
CA ALA A 218 3.28 -7.15 -5.68
C ALA A 218 4.01 -6.79 -4.38
N VAL A 219 3.27 -6.19 -3.45
CA VAL A 219 3.56 -6.23 -2.02
C VAL A 219 2.68 -7.27 -1.35
N TRP A 220 3.27 -8.09 -0.47
CA TRP A 220 2.58 -8.95 0.49
C TRP A 220 2.82 -8.39 1.89
N SER A 221 1.77 -8.09 2.64
CA SER A 221 1.89 -7.53 3.98
C SER A 221 0.77 -8.07 4.86
N VAL A 222 1.05 -9.15 5.56
CA VAL A 222 0.06 -9.87 6.39
C VAL A 222 0.42 -9.65 7.86
N GLU A 223 -0.53 -9.14 8.64
CA GLU A 223 -0.42 -8.78 10.07
C GLU A 223 0.78 -7.85 10.32
N PHE A 224 0.76 -6.68 9.68
CA PHE A 224 1.82 -5.67 9.78
C PHE A 224 1.26 -4.26 9.99
N ALA A 225 0.26 -3.85 9.20
CA ALA A 225 -0.21 -2.46 9.14
C ALA A 225 -0.68 -1.92 10.50
N GLU A 226 -1.26 -2.78 11.33
CA GLU A 226 -1.76 -2.51 12.68
C GLU A 226 -0.65 -2.28 13.72
N HIS A 227 0.58 -2.72 13.44
CA HIS A 227 1.73 -2.59 14.33
C HIS A 227 2.48 -1.26 14.16
N VAL A 228 2.19 -0.51 13.09
CA VAL A 228 2.83 0.77 12.82
C VAL A 228 1.87 1.92 13.13
N GLY A 229 2.26 2.77 14.09
CA GLY A 229 1.48 3.94 14.51
C GLY A 229 1.18 4.89 13.34
N ARG A 230 0.00 5.54 13.36
CA ARG A 230 -0.48 6.43 12.28
C ARG A 230 0.50 7.52 11.86
N ASN A 231 1.27 8.04 12.81
CA ASN A 231 2.29 9.05 12.56
C ASN A 231 3.44 8.54 11.67
N PHE A 232 3.62 7.22 11.56
CA PHE A 232 4.64 6.57 10.74
C PHE A 232 4.09 5.92 9.47
N HIS A 233 2.79 6.00 9.18
CA HIS A 233 2.21 5.39 7.98
C HIS A 233 2.88 5.86 6.69
N HIS A 234 3.25 7.15 6.63
CA HIS A 234 3.97 7.71 5.49
C HIS A 234 5.30 7.01 5.18
N ASN A 235 5.88 6.27 6.14
CA ASN A 235 7.15 5.58 6.00
C ASN A 235 7.03 4.26 5.23
N TYR A 236 6.16 3.35 5.66
CA TYR A 236 5.97 2.07 4.95
C TYR A 236 5.20 2.23 3.64
N ILE A 237 4.37 3.28 3.52
CA ILE A 237 3.67 3.58 2.26
C ILE A 237 4.66 3.83 1.13
N GLN A 238 5.87 4.34 1.40
CA GLN A 238 6.89 4.49 0.35
C GLN A 238 7.34 3.15 -0.23
N ALA A 239 7.43 2.10 0.59
CA ALA A 239 7.66 0.75 0.10
C ALA A 239 6.47 0.31 -0.78
N PHE A 240 5.24 0.51 -0.32
CA PHE A 240 4.05 0.11 -1.08
C PHE A 240 3.96 0.84 -2.44
N ARG A 241 4.47 2.09 -2.51
CA ARG A 241 4.57 2.85 -3.77
C ARG A 241 5.48 2.22 -4.82
N LYS A 242 6.32 1.25 -4.47
CA LYS A 242 7.16 0.50 -5.42
C LYS A 242 6.48 -0.74 -5.98
N ALA A 243 5.27 -1.09 -5.56
CA ALA A 243 4.56 -2.26 -6.08
C ALA A 243 3.35 -1.92 -6.93
N ALA A 244 3.05 -2.74 -7.94
CA ALA A 244 1.87 -2.62 -8.80
C ALA A 244 0.58 -3.08 -8.08
N LEU A 245 0.64 -4.22 -7.41
CA LEU A 245 -0.44 -4.78 -6.59
C LEU A 245 -0.05 -4.74 -5.11
N ILE A 246 -1.01 -4.46 -4.23
CA ILE A 246 -0.77 -4.42 -2.78
C ILE A 246 -1.76 -5.36 -2.13
N PHE A 247 -1.24 -6.44 -1.53
CA PHE A 247 -1.99 -7.41 -0.74
C PHE A 247 -1.68 -7.13 0.73
N VAL A 248 -2.66 -6.61 1.46
CA VAL A 248 -2.49 -6.20 2.85
C VAL A 248 -3.59 -6.76 3.73
N THR A 249 -3.25 -7.34 4.88
CA THR A 249 -4.23 -7.61 5.94
C THR A 249 -4.08 -6.58 7.05
N HIS A 250 -5.07 -6.55 7.93
CA HIS A 250 -5.05 -5.75 9.14
C HIS A 250 -5.85 -6.48 10.22
N SER A 251 -5.52 -6.23 11.47
CA SER A 251 -6.34 -6.69 12.58
C SER A 251 -7.56 -5.81 12.84
N GLN A 252 -8.65 -6.43 13.26
CA GLN A 252 -9.83 -5.77 13.84
C GLN A 252 -9.91 -5.98 15.37
N TRP A 253 -8.87 -6.55 15.98
CA TRP A 253 -8.76 -6.78 17.42
C TRP A 253 -7.40 -6.35 17.97
N GLY A 254 -7.30 -6.28 19.30
CA GLY A 254 -6.03 -5.99 19.97
C GLY A 254 -5.08 -7.19 19.96
N GLY A 255 -3.78 -6.92 20.07
CA GLY A 255 -2.74 -7.95 20.03
C GLY A 255 -1.39 -7.37 20.45
N TRP A 256 -0.29 -8.06 20.15
CA TRP A 256 1.05 -7.58 20.48
C TRP A 256 1.34 -6.26 19.77
N HIS A 257 1.40 -5.17 20.52
CA HIS A 257 1.67 -3.84 19.97
C HIS A 257 0.76 -3.46 18.78
N HIS A 258 -0.51 -3.87 18.79
CA HIS A 258 -1.49 -3.36 17.84
C HIS A 258 -1.82 -1.92 18.24
N VAL A 259 -1.24 -0.96 17.53
CA VAL A 259 -1.38 0.48 17.81
C VAL A 259 -2.34 1.19 16.84
N GLU A 260 -2.65 0.56 15.71
CA GLU A 260 -3.67 1.03 14.76
C GLU A 260 -4.62 -0.12 14.39
N VAL A 261 -5.73 -0.24 15.12
CA VAL A 261 -6.75 -1.26 14.87
C VAL A 261 -8.00 -0.57 14.33
N HIS A 262 -8.41 -0.94 13.11
CA HIS A 262 -9.56 -0.34 12.42
C HIS A 262 -10.29 -1.36 11.55
N ASP A 263 -11.51 -1.02 11.14
CA ASP A 263 -12.30 -1.81 10.21
C ASP A 263 -11.82 -1.68 8.75
N ASP A 264 -12.41 -2.50 7.88
CA ASP A 264 -12.06 -2.57 6.46
C ASP A 264 -12.23 -1.20 5.75
N ASP A 265 -13.32 -0.48 6.03
CA ASP A 265 -13.65 0.78 5.37
C ASP A 265 -12.65 1.88 5.73
N TRP A 266 -12.19 1.92 6.98
CA TRP A 266 -11.15 2.85 7.39
C TRP A 266 -9.85 2.60 6.64
N TRP A 267 -9.40 1.34 6.55
CA TRP A 267 -8.17 1.00 5.82
C TRP A 267 -8.29 1.28 4.33
N ILE A 268 -9.44 0.99 3.71
CA ILE A 268 -9.73 1.35 2.31
C ILE A 268 -9.54 2.85 2.12
N ASN A 269 -10.23 3.68 2.91
CA ASN A 269 -10.12 5.13 2.81
C ASN A 269 -8.68 5.61 3.06
N LYS A 270 -7.96 4.98 4.00
CA LYS A 270 -6.58 5.33 4.33
C LYS A 270 -5.63 5.07 3.17
N PHE A 271 -5.66 3.87 2.58
CA PHE A 271 -4.81 3.53 1.43
C PHE A 271 -5.23 4.30 0.16
N GLU A 272 -6.52 4.55 -0.06
CA GLU A 272 -6.98 5.38 -1.17
C GLU A 272 -6.54 6.84 -1.05
N SER A 273 -6.43 7.38 0.17
CA SER A 273 -5.86 8.72 0.39
C SER A 273 -4.39 8.84 -0.02
N PHE A 274 -3.67 7.71 -0.14
CA PHE A 274 -2.30 7.65 -0.67
C PHE A 274 -2.25 7.41 -2.18
N GLY A 275 -3.39 7.38 -2.87
CA GLY A 275 -3.50 7.25 -4.32
C GLY A 275 -3.54 5.80 -4.82
N PHE A 276 -3.61 4.81 -3.93
CA PHE A 276 -3.89 3.43 -4.33
C PHE A 276 -5.37 3.27 -4.63
N ARG A 277 -5.72 2.31 -5.49
CA ARG A 277 -7.11 2.04 -5.88
C ARG A 277 -7.56 0.72 -5.27
N TYR A 278 -8.57 0.73 -4.42
CA TYR A 278 -9.11 -0.50 -3.88
C TYR A 278 -9.74 -1.37 -5.00
N SER A 279 -9.52 -2.68 -4.94
CA SER A 279 -10.07 -3.65 -5.88
C SER A 279 -11.00 -4.64 -5.18
N PRO A 280 -12.31 -4.34 -5.09
CA PRO A 280 -13.27 -5.25 -4.45
C PRO A 280 -13.29 -6.65 -5.08
N SER A 281 -13.09 -6.73 -6.40
CA SER A 281 -13.10 -8.00 -7.13
C SER A 281 -11.88 -8.86 -6.82
N LEU A 282 -10.68 -8.28 -6.76
CA LEU A 282 -9.46 -9.02 -6.40
C LEU A 282 -9.49 -9.40 -4.92
N THR A 283 -9.89 -8.48 -4.03
CA THR A 283 -10.08 -8.76 -2.61
C THR A 283 -10.99 -9.98 -2.40
N LYS A 284 -12.16 -9.98 -3.04
CA LYS A 284 -13.11 -11.11 -2.95
C LYS A 284 -12.51 -12.41 -3.49
N GLN A 285 -11.76 -12.35 -4.59
CA GLN A 285 -11.15 -13.54 -5.19
C GLN A 285 -10.07 -14.13 -4.29
N ILE A 286 -9.17 -13.30 -3.74
CA ILE A 286 -8.11 -13.77 -2.84
C ILE A 286 -8.69 -14.36 -1.56
N ARG A 287 -9.65 -13.67 -0.91
CA ARG A 287 -10.34 -14.21 0.27
C ARG A 287 -11.04 -15.52 -0.03
N LYS A 288 -11.61 -15.65 -1.24
CA LYS A 288 -12.26 -16.89 -1.70
C LYS A 288 -11.24 -18.02 -1.87
N VAL A 289 -10.12 -17.80 -2.54
CA VAL A 289 -9.06 -18.82 -2.73
C VAL A 289 -8.55 -19.33 -1.39
N ALA A 290 -8.26 -18.44 -0.45
CA ALA A 290 -7.84 -18.80 0.90
C ALA A 290 -8.94 -19.55 1.68
N SER A 291 -10.21 -19.16 1.52
CA SER A 291 -11.34 -19.89 2.12
C SER A 291 -11.50 -21.30 1.53
N GLU A 292 -11.32 -21.45 0.22
CA GLU A 292 -11.43 -22.73 -0.48
C GLU A 292 -10.29 -23.68 -0.07
N GLU A 293 -9.07 -23.19 0.15
CA GLU A 293 -7.97 -23.98 0.72
C GLU A 293 -8.33 -24.49 2.11
N ARG A 294 -8.78 -23.60 3.00
CA ARG A 294 -9.23 -23.96 4.35
C ARG A 294 -10.35 -25.00 4.32
N ASP A 295 -11.36 -24.80 3.48
CA ASP A 295 -12.53 -25.68 3.41
C ASP A 295 -12.17 -27.05 2.83
N HIS A 296 -11.31 -27.08 1.80
CA HIS A 296 -10.73 -28.31 1.26
C HIS A 296 -9.98 -29.09 2.33
N CYS A 297 -9.14 -28.41 3.13
CA CYS A 297 -8.37 -29.03 4.21
C CYS A 297 -9.23 -29.54 5.38
N LYS A 298 -10.43 -28.97 5.58
CA LYS A 298 -11.37 -29.37 6.65
C LYS A 298 -12.35 -30.45 6.22
N ASP A 299 -12.48 -30.72 4.93
CA ASP A 299 -13.36 -31.77 4.43
C ASP A 299 -12.82 -33.14 4.87
N LYS A 300 -13.68 -33.93 5.51
CA LYS A 300 -13.35 -35.27 5.99
C LYS A 300 -12.88 -36.22 4.89
N ASN A 301 -13.29 -35.96 3.65
CA ASN A 301 -12.87 -36.75 2.50
C ASN A 301 -11.41 -36.47 2.09
N ASN A 302 -10.80 -35.40 2.60
CA ASN A 302 -9.44 -34.97 2.29
C ASN A 302 -8.50 -35.03 3.51
N GLU A 303 -8.89 -35.71 4.60
CA GLU A 303 -8.08 -35.82 5.83
C GLU A 303 -6.68 -36.42 5.56
N ASP A 304 -6.56 -37.28 4.56
CA ASP A 304 -5.32 -37.92 4.15
C ASP A 304 -4.56 -37.15 3.04
N ASP A 305 -5.07 -36.00 2.57
CA ASP A 305 -4.40 -35.21 1.54
C ASP A 305 -3.15 -34.52 2.15
N PRO A 306 -1.93 -34.91 1.75
CA PRO A 306 -0.71 -34.34 2.31
C PRO A 306 -0.54 -32.85 1.95
N ALA A 307 -1.30 -32.31 1.00
CA ALA A 307 -1.31 -30.88 0.70
C ALA A 307 -2.09 -30.06 1.74
N CYS A 308 -2.88 -30.70 2.61
CA CYS A 308 -3.72 -30.03 3.61
C CYS A 308 -3.01 -29.77 4.93
N VAL A 309 -1.93 -30.52 5.21
CA VAL A 309 -1.17 -30.44 6.45
C VAL A 309 0.00 -29.47 6.25
N GLY A 310 0.10 -28.48 7.12
CA GLY A 310 1.21 -27.54 7.17
C GLY A 310 2.46 -28.11 7.86
N PRO A 311 3.59 -27.41 7.80
CA PRO A 311 4.86 -27.87 8.39
C PRO A 311 4.80 -28.10 9.91
N ASP A 312 3.84 -27.50 10.61
CA ASP A 312 3.60 -27.69 12.04
C ASP A 312 2.72 -28.92 12.36
N GLY A 313 2.39 -29.73 11.36
CA GLY A 313 1.53 -30.91 11.49
C GLY A 313 0.04 -30.58 11.67
N LYS A 314 -0.36 -29.30 11.54
CA LYS A 314 -1.76 -28.87 11.62
C LYS A 314 -2.28 -28.50 10.24
N LEU A 315 -3.60 -28.46 10.08
CA LEU A 315 -4.21 -28.05 8.82
C LEU A 315 -3.94 -26.57 8.51
N TYR A 316 -3.76 -26.24 7.23
CA TYR A 316 -3.72 -24.85 6.78
C TYR A 316 -5.00 -24.12 7.18
N SER A 317 -4.83 -22.87 7.64
CA SER A 317 -5.89 -22.10 8.29
C SER A 317 -6.18 -20.81 7.55
N ALA A 318 -5.13 -20.06 7.20
CA ALA A 318 -5.20 -18.87 6.36
C ALA A 318 -6.15 -17.76 6.87
N THR A 319 -6.45 -17.76 8.18
CA THR A 319 -7.46 -16.89 8.81
C THR A 319 -7.25 -15.41 8.54
N HIS A 320 -6.01 -14.92 8.65
CA HIS A 320 -5.70 -13.52 8.38
C HIS A 320 -6.04 -13.15 6.93
N ILE A 321 -5.84 -14.08 6.00
CA ILE A 321 -6.06 -13.87 4.57
C ILE A 321 -7.55 -13.88 4.24
N TRP A 322 -8.29 -14.94 4.59
CA TRP A 322 -9.70 -15.02 4.17
C TRP A 322 -10.65 -14.10 4.95
N LEU A 323 -10.26 -13.64 6.15
CA LEU A 323 -11.04 -12.62 6.89
C LEU A 323 -10.70 -11.19 6.46
N HIS A 324 -9.41 -10.84 6.38
CA HIS A 324 -8.97 -9.44 6.42
C HIS A 324 -8.15 -8.97 5.23
N MET A 325 -7.80 -9.84 4.27
CA MET A 325 -7.03 -9.41 3.10
C MET A 325 -7.76 -8.33 2.31
N GLN A 326 -7.06 -7.24 1.97
CA GLN A 326 -7.51 -6.21 1.05
C GLN A 326 -6.50 -6.08 -0.07
N VAL A 327 -7.00 -5.92 -1.30
CA VAL A 327 -6.17 -5.79 -2.49
C VAL A 327 -6.35 -4.40 -3.09
N PHE A 328 -5.24 -3.71 -3.28
CA PHE A 328 -5.18 -2.42 -3.96
C PHE A 328 -4.31 -2.50 -5.22
N ILE A 329 -4.58 -1.61 -6.17
CA ILE A 329 -3.77 -1.41 -7.37
C ILE A 329 -3.12 -0.04 -7.27
N ASN A 330 -1.81 0.00 -7.45
CA ASN A 330 -1.06 1.22 -7.64
C ASN A 330 -0.94 1.50 -9.16
N PRO A 331 -1.77 2.40 -9.71
CA PRO A 331 -1.80 2.63 -11.16
C PRO A 331 -0.46 3.18 -11.70
N MET A 332 0.33 3.85 -10.85
CA MET A 332 1.61 4.41 -11.27
C MET A 332 2.62 3.32 -11.59
N VAL A 333 2.73 2.28 -10.76
CA VAL A 333 3.65 1.16 -10.99
C VAL A 333 3.04 0.15 -11.97
N ALA A 334 1.76 -0.16 -11.86
CA ALA A 334 1.10 -1.14 -12.72
C ALA A 334 1.08 -0.74 -14.21
N SER A 335 1.28 0.55 -14.53
CA SER A 335 1.35 1.04 -15.91
C SER A 335 2.76 1.03 -16.52
N LEU A 336 3.78 0.68 -15.74
CA LEU A 336 5.15 0.61 -16.25
C LEU A 336 5.37 -0.62 -17.16
N PRO A 337 6.20 -0.52 -18.22
CA PRO A 337 6.44 -1.62 -19.16
C PRO A 337 6.92 -2.93 -18.52
N GLU A 338 7.72 -2.86 -17.47
CA GLU A 338 8.25 -4.01 -16.73
C GLU A 338 7.19 -4.81 -15.96
N HIS A 339 6.00 -4.22 -15.74
CA HIS A 339 4.85 -4.86 -15.09
C HIS A 339 3.72 -5.21 -16.08
N ALA A 340 3.95 -4.99 -17.38
CA ALA A 340 2.94 -5.22 -18.42
C ALA A 340 2.51 -6.70 -18.55
N HIS A 341 3.26 -7.63 -17.97
CA HIS A 341 2.90 -9.05 -17.91
C HIS A 341 1.85 -9.40 -16.83
N LEU A 342 1.51 -8.47 -15.95
CA LEU A 342 0.45 -8.71 -14.98
C LEU A 342 -0.89 -8.96 -15.68
N PHE A 343 -1.70 -9.84 -15.10
CA PHE A 343 -2.98 -10.26 -15.68
C PHE A 343 -2.86 -10.93 -17.06
N ALA A 344 -1.77 -11.67 -17.30
CA ALA A 344 -1.46 -12.39 -18.55
C ALA A 344 -2.35 -13.63 -18.82
N GLU A 345 -3.64 -13.55 -18.52
CA GLU A 345 -4.61 -14.57 -18.91
C GLU A 345 -4.70 -14.70 -20.43
N LYS A 346 -5.24 -15.83 -20.91
CA LYS A 346 -5.50 -16.04 -22.34
C LYS A 346 -6.43 -14.95 -22.85
N GLY A 347 -5.99 -14.23 -23.89
CA GLY A 347 -6.71 -13.07 -24.41
C GLY A 347 -7.64 -13.36 -25.60
N CYS A 348 -7.37 -14.39 -26.41
CA CYS A 348 -8.09 -14.60 -27.66
C CYS A 348 -9.39 -15.37 -27.43
N PHE A 349 -10.50 -14.85 -27.94
CA PHE A 349 -11.81 -15.48 -27.78
C PHE A 349 -11.86 -16.85 -28.45
N GLU A 350 -12.36 -17.85 -27.73
CA GLU A 350 -12.65 -19.17 -28.27
C GLU A 350 -14.16 -19.38 -28.42
N LYS A 351 -14.89 -19.31 -27.30
CA LYS A 351 -16.33 -19.57 -27.28
C LYS A 351 -16.98 -18.94 -26.04
N ARG A 352 -18.32 -18.96 -26.02
CA ARG A 352 -19.11 -18.74 -24.80
C ARG A 352 -19.60 -20.08 -24.26
N GLU A 353 -19.41 -20.29 -22.96
CA GLU A 353 -19.87 -21.50 -22.26
C GLU A 353 -20.56 -21.09 -20.96
N ASN A 354 -21.83 -21.47 -20.79
CA ASN A 354 -22.65 -21.13 -19.61
C ASN A 354 -22.64 -19.63 -19.25
N GLY A 355 -22.67 -18.76 -20.28
CA GLY A 355 -22.66 -17.30 -20.09
C GLY A 355 -21.29 -16.70 -19.75
N LYS A 356 -20.23 -17.50 -19.68
CA LYS A 356 -18.85 -17.04 -19.47
C LYS A 356 -18.05 -17.08 -20.77
N PHE A 357 -17.06 -16.19 -20.87
CA PHE A 357 -16.09 -16.22 -21.96
C PHE A 357 -15.07 -17.32 -21.69
N VAL A 358 -14.75 -18.11 -22.71
CA VAL A 358 -13.63 -19.03 -22.73
C VAL A 358 -12.64 -18.50 -23.75
N ASN A 359 -11.40 -18.29 -23.31
CA ASN A 359 -10.33 -17.76 -24.13
C ASN A 359 -9.28 -18.84 -24.42
N ARG A 360 -8.76 -18.84 -25.64
CA ARG A 360 -7.64 -19.65 -26.11
C ARG A 360 -6.38 -18.82 -26.25
N ASP A 361 -5.27 -19.50 -26.49
CA ASP A 361 -4.02 -18.85 -26.85
C ASP A 361 -4.17 -18.15 -28.20
N CYS A 362 -3.62 -16.93 -28.26
CA CYS A 362 -3.52 -16.17 -29.50
C CYS A 362 -2.43 -16.76 -30.40
N GLY A 363 -2.51 -16.49 -31.71
CA GLY A 363 -1.52 -16.94 -32.69
C GLY A 363 -2.09 -17.79 -33.83
N GLN A 364 -3.38 -18.10 -33.79
CA GLN A 364 -4.06 -18.79 -34.87
C GLN A 364 -4.72 -17.78 -35.81
N SER A 365 -4.83 -18.12 -37.10
CA SER A 365 -5.72 -17.39 -38.01
C SER A 365 -7.14 -17.83 -37.70
N SER A 366 -7.94 -16.93 -37.13
CA SER A 366 -9.38 -17.16 -36.93
C SER A 366 -10.14 -16.89 -38.23
N ASN A 367 -11.06 -17.80 -38.60
CA ASN A 367 -12.11 -17.60 -39.61
C ASN A 367 -11.69 -16.96 -40.96
N GLY A 368 -10.56 -17.38 -41.53
CA GLY A 368 -10.13 -16.89 -42.86
C GLY A 368 -9.47 -15.50 -42.85
N ALA A 369 -9.05 -15.01 -41.69
CA ALA A 369 -8.24 -13.79 -41.58
C ALA A 369 -6.86 -13.99 -42.23
N ALA A 370 -6.45 -13.02 -43.05
CA ALA A 370 -5.18 -13.06 -43.79
C ALA A 370 -3.93 -12.98 -42.88
N THR A 371 -4.09 -12.62 -41.61
CA THR A 371 -3.00 -12.46 -40.63
C THR A 371 -3.36 -13.17 -39.32
N ALA A 372 -2.38 -13.87 -38.74
CA ALA A 372 -2.52 -14.49 -37.42
C ALA A 372 -2.62 -13.43 -36.32
N GLU A 373 -3.35 -13.76 -35.25
CA GLU A 373 -3.40 -12.95 -34.02
C GLU A 373 -2.01 -12.79 -33.38
N SER A 374 -1.77 -11.69 -32.68
CA SER A 374 -0.51 -11.47 -31.96
C SER A 374 -0.36 -12.47 -30.81
N VAL A 375 0.73 -13.22 -30.81
CA VAL A 375 1.05 -14.17 -29.73
C VAL A 375 1.53 -13.40 -28.51
N LEU A 376 1.10 -13.82 -27.32
CA LEU A 376 1.61 -13.29 -26.07
C LEU A 376 3.09 -13.71 -25.91
N PRO A 377 4.02 -12.79 -25.65
CA PRO A 377 5.43 -13.15 -25.53
C PRO A 377 5.65 -14.09 -24.33
N GLU A 378 6.62 -15.00 -24.44
CA GLU A 378 6.92 -15.96 -23.37
C GLU A 378 7.26 -15.26 -22.05
N SER A 379 7.89 -14.08 -22.10
CA SER A 379 8.19 -13.27 -20.92
C SER A 379 6.95 -12.80 -20.17
N PHE A 380 5.76 -12.84 -20.77
CA PHE A 380 4.50 -12.48 -20.13
C PHE A 380 3.84 -13.68 -19.44
N LEU A 381 4.17 -14.90 -19.84
CA LEU A 381 3.61 -16.10 -19.23
C LEU A 381 4.00 -16.22 -17.74
N PRO A 382 3.12 -16.76 -16.89
CA PRO A 382 3.42 -17.03 -15.49
C PRO A 382 4.66 -17.91 -15.28
N LEU A 383 5.26 -17.82 -14.09
CA LEU A 383 6.29 -18.78 -13.68
C LEU A 383 5.68 -20.18 -13.59
N LYS A 384 6.41 -21.18 -14.10
CA LYS A 384 5.99 -22.59 -14.00
C LYS A 384 6.34 -23.11 -12.60
N LEU A 385 5.31 -23.29 -11.77
CA LEU A 385 5.47 -23.84 -10.43
C LEU A 385 5.58 -25.37 -10.48
N THR A 386 6.30 -25.95 -9.53
CA THR A 386 6.53 -27.40 -9.45
C THR A 386 6.33 -27.93 -8.03
N PRO A 387 5.79 -29.15 -7.85
CA PRO A 387 5.63 -29.75 -6.52
C PRO A 387 6.95 -29.91 -5.73
N LYS A 388 8.10 -29.91 -6.42
CA LYS A 388 9.41 -29.96 -5.77
C LYS A 388 9.70 -28.68 -4.98
N GLN A 389 9.23 -27.53 -5.45
CA GLN A 389 9.41 -26.25 -4.77
C GLN A 389 8.60 -26.20 -3.48
N ASP A 390 7.33 -26.64 -3.52
CA ASP A 390 6.48 -26.79 -2.33
C ASP A 390 7.14 -27.69 -1.27
N LYS A 391 7.63 -28.88 -1.67
CA LYS A 391 8.33 -29.80 -0.76
C LYS A 391 9.58 -29.21 -0.14
N LYS A 392 10.33 -28.40 -0.91
CA LYS A 392 11.54 -27.74 -0.43
C LYS A 392 11.21 -26.71 0.65
N TRP A 393 10.20 -25.89 0.42
CA TRP A 393 9.73 -24.91 1.40
C TRP A 393 9.20 -25.61 2.65
N PHE A 394 8.32 -26.59 2.49
CA PHE A 394 7.72 -27.34 3.60
C PHE A 394 8.77 -27.91 4.54
N ARG A 395 9.77 -28.59 3.98
CA ARG A 395 10.85 -29.20 4.75
C ARG A 395 11.68 -28.17 5.52
N ALA A 396 12.00 -27.04 4.91
CA ALA A 396 12.79 -26.00 5.56
C ALA A 396 12.06 -25.39 6.77
N ILE A 397 10.74 -25.17 6.66
CA ILE A 397 9.94 -24.70 7.81
C ILE A 397 9.85 -25.77 8.89
N GLN A 398 9.63 -27.03 8.51
CA GLN A 398 9.52 -28.14 9.46
C GLN A 398 10.82 -28.33 10.25
N GLU A 399 11.98 -28.35 9.58
CA GLU A 399 13.29 -28.45 10.24
C GLU A 399 13.48 -27.32 11.27
N HIS A 400 13.07 -26.09 10.93
CA HIS A 400 13.16 -24.96 11.86
C HIS A 400 12.25 -25.10 13.10
N ILE A 401 11.01 -25.56 12.91
CA ILE A 401 10.08 -25.82 14.03
C ILE A 401 10.67 -26.87 14.98
N GLU A 402 11.26 -27.94 14.44
CA GLU A 402 11.90 -29.01 15.20
C GLU A 402 13.14 -28.50 15.98
N GLU A 403 13.97 -27.66 15.36
CA GLU A 403 15.14 -27.03 15.99
C GLU A 403 14.75 -26.14 17.19
N GLU A 404 13.72 -25.30 17.06
CA GLU A 404 13.28 -24.46 18.18
C GLU A 404 12.68 -25.26 19.33
N THR A 405 11.92 -26.31 19.01
CA THR A 405 11.29 -27.18 20.01
C THR A 405 12.34 -27.98 20.80
N THR A 406 13.43 -28.40 20.14
CA THR A 406 14.53 -29.13 20.79
C THR A 406 15.48 -28.18 21.54
N GLY A 407 15.77 -27.00 21.00
CA GLY A 407 16.58 -25.97 21.65
C GLY A 407 15.98 -25.47 22.97
N SER A 408 14.66 -25.29 23.04
CA SER A 408 13.97 -24.90 24.28
C SER A 408 14.09 -25.94 25.40
N THR A 409 14.20 -27.23 25.08
CA THR A 409 14.36 -28.28 26.11
C THR A 409 15.77 -28.38 26.71
N SER A 410 16.77 -27.75 26.09
CA SER A 410 18.17 -27.79 26.53
C SER A 410 18.61 -26.58 27.38
N SER A 411 17.78 -25.53 27.45
CA SER A 411 18.07 -24.31 28.22
C SER A 411 17.46 -24.30 29.63
N ASP A 412 16.66 -25.31 29.97
CA ASP A 412 16.01 -25.50 31.28
C ASP A 412 16.68 -26.60 32.15
N SER A 413 17.88 -27.10 31.78
CA SER A 413 18.61 -28.15 32.53
C SER A 413 19.87 -27.66 33.22
#